data_AF-A0A0D2FN10-F1
#
_entry.id   AF-A0A0D2FN10-F1
#
_cell.length_a   1.000
_cell.length_b   1.000
_cell.length_c   1.000
_cell.angle_alpha   90.00
_cell.angle_beta   90.00
_cell.angle_gamma   90.00
#
_symmetry.space_group_name_H-M   'P 1'
#
loop_
_entity.id
_entity.type
_entity.pdbx_description
1 polymer ?
#
loop_
_entity_poly.entity_id
_entity_poly.type
_entity_poly.pdbx_seq_one_letter_code
_entity_poly.pdbx_strand_id
1 'polypeptide(L)'
;MATHKASAIVIDDYELPKGRKAVGTLITAALMVLSSRRKFIEPRSFIHDHILARSIKAHKYSKLVQDIIFYALFGLHGVETVWFAFTKLKKHNVKLTSPAWIEWVATVFAGGVFAREHFDEFIEQKELKAIKEI
;
A
#
# COMPACT_ATOMS: atom_id res chain seq x y z
N MET A 1 -11.62 -28.07 -23.23
CA MET A 1 -10.31 -27.75 -22.64
C MET A 1 -10.57 -27.35 -21.21
N ALA A 2 -10.46 -28.30 -20.27
CA ALA A 2 -10.82 -28.07 -18.87
C ALA A 2 -9.77 -27.14 -18.25
N THR A 3 -10.16 -25.89 -17.99
CA THR A 3 -9.41 -24.98 -17.13
C THR A 3 -9.46 -25.54 -15.72
N HIS A 4 -8.46 -26.36 -15.36
CA HIS A 4 -8.18 -26.65 -13.97
C HIS A 4 -7.98 -25.29 -13.27
N LYS A 5 -8.98 -24.85 -12.51
CA LYS A 5 -8.78 -23.82 -11.49
C LYS A 5 -7.66 -24.37 -10.62
N ALA A 6 -6.45 -23.83 -10.77
CA ALA A 6 -5.36 -24.12 -9.86
C ALA A 6 -5.91 -24.00 -8.45
N SER A 7 -5.84 -25.09 -7.68
CA SER A 7 -6.11 -25.08 -6.25
C SER A 7 -5.33 -23.91 -5.67
N ALA A 8 -6.01 -22.95 -5.04
CA ALA A 8 -5.36 -21.74 -4.56
C ALA A 8 -4.18 -22.14 -3.66
N ILE A 9 -2.97 -21.78 -4.10
CA ILE A 9 -1.73 -22.07 -3.37
C ILE A 9 -1.86 -21.40 -2.00
N VAL A 10 -1.56 -22.18 -0.95
CA VAL A 10 -1.51 -21.66 0.42
C VAL A 10 -0.27 -20.77 0.51
N ILE A 11 -0.47 -19.53 0.90
CA ILE A 11 0.62 -18.56 1.06
C ILE A 11 0.86 -18.33 2.54
N ASP A 12 2.09 -18.60 2.98
CA ASP A 12 2.56 -18.40 4.35
C ASP A 12 3.82 -17.52 4.43
N ASP A 13 4.28 -17.03 3.29
CA ASP A 13 5.46 -16.20 3.14
C ASP A 13 5.13 -14.81 2.58
N TYR A 14 6.13 -13.94 2.71
CA TYR A 14 6.04 -12.53 2.37
C TYR A 14 7.28 -12.10 1.59
N GLU A 15 7.06 -11.24 0.61
CA GLU A 15 8.12 -10.62 -0.16
C GLU A 15 7.85 -9.12 -0.27
N LEU A 16 8.83 -8.30 0.12
CA LEU A 16 8.75 -6.85 -0.03
C LEU A 16 8.53 -6.45 -1.51
N PRO A 17 7.74 -5.39 -1.78
CA PRO A 17 7.61 -4.85 -3.12
C PRO A 17 8.97 -4.56 -3.76
N LYS A 18 9.10 -4.87 -5.05
CA LYS A 18 10.35 -4.65 -5.82
C LYS A 18 10.15 -3.66 -6.97
N GLY A 19 11.26 -3.08 -7.42
CA GLY A 19 11.30 -2.18 -8.58
C GLY A 19 10.35 -0.99 -8.45
N ARG A 20 9.57 -0.71 -9.50
CA ARG A 20 8.67 0.44 -9.57
C ARG A 20 7.56 0.40 -8.50
N LYS A 21 7.12 -0.80 -8.09
CA LYS A 21 6.09 -0.98 -7.05
C LYS A 21 6.62 -0.68 -5.66
N ALA A 22 7.90 -0.97 -5.41
CA ALA A 22 8.60 -0.54 -4.21
C ALA A 22 8.62 0.99 -4.10
N VAL A 23 9.02 1.65 -5.18
CA VAL A 23 9.08 3.12 -5.25
C VAL A 23 7.69 3.72 -5.03
N GLY A 24 6.65 3.20 -5.72
CA GLY A 24 5.27 3.64 -5.54
C GLY A 24 4.80 3.48 -4.09
N THR A 25 5.06 2.31 -3.49
CA THR A 25 4.71 2.01 -2.09
C THR A 25 5.40 2.95 -1.10
N LEU A 26 6.69 3.25 -1.33
CA LEU A 26 7.45 4.16 -0.49
C LEU A 26 6.94 5.60 -0.60
N ILE A 27 6.60 6.05 -1.80
CA ILE A 27 6.05 7.40 -2.02
C ILE A 27 4.70 7.53 -1.32
N THR A 28 3.78 6.57 -1.47
CA THR A 28 2.48 6.62 -0.80
C THR A 28 2.63 6.55 0.72
N ALA A 29 3.48 5.67 1.23
CA ALA A 29 3.78 5.59 2.66
C ALA A 29 4.34 6.92 3.21
N ALA A 30 5.27 7.54 2.49
CA ALA A 30 5.82 8.84 2.86
C ALA A 30 4.75 9.93 2.86
N LEU A 31 3.87 9.97 1.86
CA LEU A 31 2.75 10.92 1.81
C LEU A 31 1.75 10.71 2.95
N MET A 32 1.49 9.45 3.35
CA MET A 32 0.68 9.15 4.54
C MET A 32 1.34 9.71 5.81
N VAL A 33 2.64 9.49 5.99
CA VAL A 33 3.37 10.03 7.16
C VAL A 33 3.35 11.55 7.16
N LEU A 34 3.63 12.19 6.02
CA LEU A 34 3.64 13.66 5.89
C LEU A 34 2.26 14.27 6.10
N SER A 35 1.21 13.63 5.61
CA SER A 35 -0.17 14.11 5.79
C SER A 35 -0.69 13.90 7.21
N SER A 36 -0.22 12.86 7.92
CA SER A 36 -0.64 12.58 9.31
C SER A 36 -0.12 13.58 10.35
N ARG A 37 0.90 14.39 10.01
CA ARG A 37 1.56 15.29 10.97
C ARG A 37 1.42 16.76 10.55
N ARG A 38 0.59 17.51 11.27
CA ARG A 38 0.41 18.97 11.08
C ARG A 38 1.71 19.77 11.21
N LYS A 39 2.63 19.32 12.06
CA LYS A 39 3.96 19.90 12.27
C LYS A 39 4.75 20.10 10.98
N PHE A 40 4.48 19.32 9.92
CA PHE A 40 5.16 19.51 8.65
C PHE A 40 4.66 20.70 7.84
N ILE A 41 3.47 21.23 8.08
CA ILE A 41 2.96 22.41 7.36
C ILE A 41 2.91 23.67 8.24
N GLU A 42 3.21 23.53 9.52
CA GLU A 42 3.26 24.65 10.47
C GLU A 42 4.46 25.58 10.20
N PRO A 43 4.33 26.88 10.51
CA PRO A 43 5.45 27.82 10.42
C PRO A 43 6.69 27.29 11.17
N ARG A 44 7.88 27.50 10.62
CA ARG A 44 9.17 26.95 11.11
C ARG A 44 9.42 25.48 10.77
N SER A 45 8.54 24.85 10.00
CA SER A 45 8.81 23.55 9.41
C SER A 45 9.60 23.69 8.11
N PHE A 46 10.37 22.65 7.76
CA PHE A 46 11.16 22.65 6.51
C PHE A 46 10.28 22.86 5.26
N ILE A 47 9.14 22.18 5.18
CA ILE A 47 8.20 22.28 4.06
C ILE A 47 7.52 23.65 4.05
N HIS A 48 7.14 24.17 5.21
CA HIS A 48 6.53 25.49 5.27
C HIS A 48 7.49 26.56 4.78
N ASP A 49 8.70 26.60 5.33
CA ASP A 49 9.62 27.72 5.09
C ASP A 49 10.23 27.70 3.69
N HIS A 50 10.44 26.51 3.10
CA HIS A 50 11.05 26.40 1.76
C HIS A 50 10.02 26.32 0.62
N ILE A 51 8.80 25.87 0.89
CA ILE A 51 7.79 25.61 -0.15
C ILE A 51 6.55 26.48 0.05
N LEU A 52 5.89 26.38 1.21
CA LEU A 52 4.59 27.05 1.42
C LEU A 52 4.72 28.57 1.57
N ALA A 53 5.77 29.06 2.24
CA ALA A 53 6.02 30.48 2.49
C ALA A 53 6.30 31.26 1.20
N ARG A 54 6.67 30.58 0.11
CA ARG A 54 6.90 31.20 -1.20
C ARG A 54 5.60 31.58 -1.93
N SER A 55 4.43 31.17 -1.41
CA SER A 55 3.14 31.44 -2.05
C SER A 55 2.02 31.65 -1.03
N ILE A 56 1.38 32.82 -1.09
CA ILE A 56 0.21 33.16 -0.25
C ILE A 56 -0.91 32.12 -0.42
N LYS A 57 -1.12 31.62 -1.65
CA LYS A 57 -2.12 30.58 -1.93
C LYS A 57 -1.72 29.24 -1.29
N ALA A 58 -0.46 28.83 -1.41
CA ALA A 58 0.02 27.57 -0.85
C ALA A 58 -0.10 27.57 0.68
N HIS A 59 0.29 28.67 1.34
CA HIS A 59 0.10 28.83 2.77
C HIS A 59 -1.38 28.74 3.18
N LYS A 60 -2.27 29.49 2.50
CA LYS A 60 -3.71 29.52 2.80
C LYS A 60 -4.39 28.15 2.67
N TYR A 61 -4.04 27.36 1.66
CA TYR A 61 -4.69 26.07 1.38
C TYR A 61 -3.94 24.85 1.94
N SER A 62 -2.76 25.04 2.53
CA SER A 62 -1.90 23.95 3.04
C SER A 62 -2.63 22.96 3.94
N LYS A 63 -3.42 23.47 4.90
CA LYS A 63 -4.20 22.65 5.84
C LYS A 63 -5.27 21.82 5.12
N LEU A 64 -6.02 22.44 4.22
CA LEU A 64 -7.08 21.78 3.44
C LEU A 64 -6.49 20.69 2.54
N VAL A 65 -5.40 20.99 1.83
CA VAL A 65 -4.71 20.02 0.98
C VAL A 65 -4.18 18.85 1.82
N GLN A 66 -3.58 19.13 2.97
CA GLN A 66 -3.10 18.07 3.86
C GLN A 66 -4.26 17.19 4.37
N ASP A 67 -5.40 17.79 4.72
CA ASP A 67 -6.60 17.04 5.14
C ASP A 67 -7.13 16.16 4.01
N ILE A 68 -7.24 16.70 2.80
CA ILE A 68 -7.68 15.93 1.63
C ILE A 68 -6.73 14.75 1.38
N ILE A 69 -5.41 14.98 1.41
CA ILE A 69 -4.41 13.91 1.23
C ILE A 69 -4.53 12.87 2.35
N PHE A 70 -4.69 13.31 3.61
CA PHE A 70 -4.83 12.40 4.74
C PHE A 70 -6.06 11.51 4.60
N TYR A 71 -7.25 12.11 4.43
CA TYR A 71 -8.49 11.35 4.34
C TYR A 71 -8.56 10.50 3.07
N ALA A 72 -8.04 10.99 1.94
CA ALA A 72 -7.98 10.20 0.71
C ALA A 72 -7.06 8.99 0.89
N LEU A 73 -5.82 9.17 1.36
CA LEU A 73 -4.87 8.06 1.50
C LEU A 73 -5.32 7.09 2.60
N PHE A 74 -5.57 7.55 3.82
CA PHE A 74 -5.95 6.66 4.92
C PHE A 74 -7.32 6.02 4.71
N GLY A 75 -8.29 6.78 4.18
CA GLY A 75 -9.63 6.26 3.91
C GLY A 75 -9.63 5.24 2.78
N LEU A 76 -9.09 5.61 1.61
CA LEU A 76 -9.06 4.72 0.45
C LEU A 76 -8.22 3.48 0.72
N HIS A 77 -7.02 3.64 1.26
CA HIS A 77 -6.14 2.51 1.56
C HIS A 77 -6.73 1.62 2.67
N GLY A 78 -7.44 2.20 3.64
CA GLY A 78 -8.15 1.44 4.66
C GLY A 78 -9.21 0.53 4.06
N VAL A 79 -10.10 1.08 3.22
CA VAL A 79 -11.14 0.32 2.50
C VAL A 79 -10.51 -0.75 1.60
N GLU A 80 -9.46 -0.39 0.86
CA GLU A 80 -8.74 -1.28 -0.03
C GLU A 80 -8.06 -2.43 0.71
N THR A 81 -7.47 -2.16 1.88
CA THR A 81 -6.82 -3.17 2.73
C THR A 81 -7.83 -4.15 3.30
N VAL A 82 -8.98 -3.66 3.77
CA VAL A 82 -10.07 -4.50 4.25
C VAL A 82 -10.56 -5.41 3.12
N TRP A 83 -10.84 -4.84 1.95
CA TRP A 83 -11.24 -5.62 0.77
C TRP A 83 -10.18 -6.66 0.40
N PHE A 84 -8.90 -6.30 0.37
CA PHE A 84 -7.79 -7.20 0.06
C PHE A 84 -7.68 -8.36 1.05
N ALA A 85 -7.82 -8.10 2.34
CA ALA A 85 -7.77 -9.12 3.38
C ALA A 85 -8.91 -10.14 3.24
N PHE A 86 -10.13 -9.69 2.99
CA PHE A 86 -11.30 -10.57 2.88
C PHE A 86 -11.43 -11.28 1.53
N THR A 87 -10.77 -10.76 0.48
CA THR A 87 -10.82 -11.35 -0.87
C THR A 87 -9.55 -12.12 -1.19
N LYS A 88 -8.39 -11.44 -1.33
CA LYS A 88 -7.16 -12.04 -1.84
C LYS A 88 -6.46 -12.91 -0.79
N LEU A 89 -6.24 -12.39 0.42
CA LEU A 89 -5.58 -13.20 1.47
C LEU A 89 -6.42 -14.43 1.83
N LYS A 90 -7.75 -14.26 1.95
CA LYS A 90 -8.67 -15.38 2.16
C LYS A 90 -8.67 -16.38 1.01
N LYS A 91 -8.65 -15.91 -0.25
CA LYS A 91 -8.59 -16.78 -1.44
C LYS A 91 -7.34 -17.67 -1.43
N HIS A 92 -6.20 -17.13 -1.00
CA HIS A 92 -4.92 -17.83 -0.95
C HIS A 92 -4.63 -18.49 0.42
N ASN A 93 -5.69 -18.71 1.23
CA ASN A 93 -5.63 -19.37 2.54
C ASN A 93 -4.53 -18.82 3.47
N VAL A 94 -4.20 -17.53 3.37
CA VAL A 94 -3.25 -16.89 4.26
C VAL A 94 -3.86 -16.87 5.66
N LYS A 95 -3.20 -17.55 6.60
CA LYS A 95 -3.71 -17.68 7.97
C LYS A 95 -3.86 -16.29 8.61
N LEU A 96 -5.07 -15.98 9.06
CA LEU A 96 -5.37 -14.72 9.75
C LEU A 96 -4.38 -14.51 10.90
N THR A 97 -3.88 -13.28 11.04
CA THR A 97 -2.86 -12.88 12.03
C THR A 97 -1.53 -13.62 11.97
N SER A 98 -1.22 -14.38 10.92
CA SER A 98 0.15 -14.86 10.70
C SER A 98 1.10 -13.68 10.43
N PRO A 99 2.42 -13.84 10.63
CA PRO A 99 3.40 -12.83 10.25
C PRO A 99 3.20 -12.36 8.80
N ALA A 100 3.10 -13.30 7.85
CA ALA A 100 2.84 -12.98 6.45
C ALA A 100 1.52 -12.23 6.25
N TRP A 101 0.44 -12.59 6.95
CA TRP A 101 -0.83 -11.86 6.87
C TRP A 101 -0.67 -10.40 7.30
N ILE A 102 0.02 -10.16 8.43
CA ILE A 102 0.26 -8.83 8.96
C ILE A 102 1.15 -8.03 7.99
N GLU A 103 2.21 -8.63 7.47
CA GLU A 103 3.12 -8.01 6.52
C GLU A 103 2.39 -7.60 5.23
N TRP A 104 1.57 -8.49 4.66
CA TRP A 104 0.77 -8.20 3.47
C TRP A 104 -0.26 -7.10 3.72
N VAL A 105 -0.97 -7.15 4.85
CA VAL A 105 -1.94 -6.11 5.24
C VAL A 105 -1.27 -4.76 5.42
N ALA A 106 -0.15 -4.71 6.15
CA ALA A 106 0.59 -3.47 6.38
C ALA A 106 1.15 -2.89 5.07
N THR A 107 1.66 -3.75 4.19
CA THR A 107 2.20 -3.35 2.88
C THR A 107 1.10 -2.82 1.97
N VAL A 108 -0.07 -3.46 1.93
CA VAL A 108 -1.22 -2.98 1.15
C VAL A 108 -1.79 -1.69 1.73
N PHE A 109 -1.83 -1.55 3.05
CA PHE A 109 -2.26 -0.29 3.67
C PHE A 109 -1.31 0.87 3.32
N ALA A 110 0.00 0.63 3.32
CA ALA A 110 0.98 1.66 2.99
C ALA A 110 1.10 1.93 1.47
N GLY A 111 0.98 0.89 0.64
CA GLY A 111 1.26 0.93 -0.80
C GLY A 111 0.03 0.99 -1.70
N GLY A 112 -1.15 0.70 -1.17
CA GLY A 112 -2.40 0.63 -1.91
C GLY A 112 -2.30 -0.28 -3.14
N VAL A 113 -2.65 0.27 -4.30
CA VAL A 113 -2.60 -0.44 -5.60
C VAL A 113 -1.23 -1.02 -5.93
N PHE A 114 -0.12 -0.33 -5.62
CA PHE A 114 1.23 -0.81 -5.96
C PHE A 114 1.57 -2.09 -5.20
N ALA A 115 1.17 -2.17 -3.93
CA ALA A 115 1.34 -3.36 -3.11
C ALA A 115 0.42 -4.51 -3.53
N ARG A 116 -0.81 -4.20 -3.98
CA ARG A 116 -1.71 -5.22 -4.54
C ARG A 116 -1.20 -5.82 -5.83
N GLU A 117 -0.72 -4.98 -6.75
CA GLU A 117 -0.11 -5.46 -7.98
C GLU A 117 1.14 -6.30 -7.70
N HIS A 118 1.90 -5.96 -6.65
CA HIS A 118 3.04 -6.77 -6.22
C HIS A 118 2.60 -8.13 -5.68
N PHE A 119 1.53 -8.17 -4.86
CA PHE A 119 0.94 -9.42 -4.40
C PHE A 119 0.50 -10.30 -5.58
N ASP A 120 -0.13 -9.71 -6.58
CA ASP A 120 -0.60 -10.47 -7.76
C ASP A 120 0.56 -11.09 -8.56
N GLU A 121 1.65 -10.35 -8.77
CA GLU A 121 2.87 -10.89 -9.38
C GLU A 121 3.52 -11.97 -8.51
N PHE A 122 3.51 -11.79 -7.19
CA PHE A 122 4.04 -12.78 -6.26
C PHE A 122 3.28 -14.11 -6.35
N ILE A 123 1.94 -14.05 -6.40
CA ILE A 123 1.09 -15.23 -6.63
C ILE A 123 1.38 -15.86 -7.99
N GLU A 124 1.42 -15.08 -9.06
CA GLU A 124 1.68 -15.59 -10.41
C GLU A 124 3.04 -16.31 -10.48
N GLN A 125 4.08 -15.74 -9.86
CA GLN A 125 5.39 -16.39 -9.80
C GLN A 125 5.37 -17.69 -9.01
N LYS A 126 4.61 -17.75 -7.90
CA LYS A 126 4.42 -18.98 -7.12
C LYS A 126 3.67 -20.05 -7.91
N GLU A 127 2.62 -19.68 -8.62
CA GLU A 127 1.84 -20.57 -9.48
C GLU A 127 2.70 -21.13 -10.62
N LEU A 128 3.49 -20.29 -11.28
CA LEU A 128 4.40 -20.72 -12.34
C LEU A 128 5.51 -21.64 -11.85
N LYS A 129 6.03 -21.43 -10.64
CA LYS A 129 7.02 -22.33 -10.02
C LYS A 129 6.40 -23.69 -9.71
N ALA A 130 5.22 -23.71 -9.09
CA ALA A 130 4.51 -24.95 -8.79
C ALA A 130 4.20 -25.78 -10.04
N ILE A 131 3.84 -25.14 -11.17
CA ILE A 131 3.59 -25.84 -12.44
C ILE A 131 4.88 -26.43 -13.02
N LYS A 132 6.03 -25.76 -12.88
CA LYS A 132 7.32 -26.25 -13.40
C LYS A 132 7.92 -27.41 -12.59
N GLU A 133 7.48 -27.57 -11.35
CA GLU A 133 7.93 -28.63 -10.44
C GLU A 133 7.11 -29.92 -10.55
N ILE A 134 6.00 -29.90 -11.32
CA ILE A 134 5.17 -31.06 -11.68
C ILE A 134 5.68 -31.68 -12.98
#